data_AF-A0A3R7J108-F1
#
_entry.id   AF-A0A3R7J108-F1
#
_cell.length_a   1.000
_cell.length_b   1.000
_cell.length_c   1.000
_cell.angle_alpha   90.00
_cell.angle_beta   90.00
_cell.angle_gamma   90.00
#
_symmetry.space_group_name_H-M   'P 1'
#
loop_
_entity.id
_entity.type
_entity.pdbx_description
1 polymer ?
#
loop_
_entity_poly.entity_id
_entity_poly.type
_entity_poly.pdbx_seq_one_letter_code
_entity_poly.pdbx_strand_id
1 'polypeptide(L)'
;MGSYVDIDEILAGDERIKCTFTTDALDCGYLDPSCRGPDLQEGTGVELPLWLATPLATRGDVNVEVPHFLTKRFRRMLKAGPSSVNLREFSAYMYEIGKQLMPLVKPADQEEIDEIMRLSFGGERYRDILNNSMSSLDEDTTEFTRKLTQDEKKLFNAGARDAKDFIQWKGRNAETITTAAVVERSLKKRNRRYQHHFMLLSCGRDGRPRGGGKSADASYNGRVRVGWDQSTNKEAFLRELKNLRATDLSDVGAALKQAFELMNQIRLQFNWDSYALGRAPWNTNVSVCVLLTDATMLSSADGLIQDALTIAPSSAVGAELTYEPYRWDQRLFTVALKLPATMNGSKGQTAVPTNLVALSEATGGMLYMPTSKPAVEQSIDQIILKLKAGAVIKFRILTE
;
A
#
# COMPACT_ATOMS: atom_id res chain seq x y z
N MET A 1 2.03 7.08 35.44
CA MET A 1 2.79 6.14 34.58
C MET A 1 1.90 5.82 33.40
N GLY A 2 2.20 6.43 32.26
CA GLY A 2 1.48 6.15 31.03
C GLY A 2 1.91 4.83 30.42
N SER A 3 1.10 4.34 29.49
CA SER A 3 1.25 3.01 28.91
C SER A 3 2.25 3.12 27.77
N TYR A 4 3.36 2.40 27.83
CA TYR A 4 4.39 2.37 26.77
C TYR A 4 3.82 2.09 25.36
N VAL A 5 2.62 1.55 25.26
CA VAL A 5 1.94 1.21 24.00
C VAL A 5 0.87 2.23 23.57
N ASP A 6 0.65 3.32 24.31
CA ASP A 6 -0.29 4.36 23.90
C ASP A 6 0.33 5.25 22.82
N ILE A 7 -0.27 5.23 21.62
CA ILE A 7 0.19 5.98 20.47
C ILE A 7 0.10 7.48 20.73
N ASP A 8 -0.94 7.94 21.42
CA ASP A 8 -1.13 9.37 21.65
C ASP A 8 -0.11 9.92 22.64
N GLU A 9 0.32 9.12 23.62
CA GLU A 9 1.41 9.50 24.55
C GLU A 9 2.76 9.58 23.83
N ILE A 10 3.06 8.62 22.96
CA ILE A 10 4.28 8.62 22.14
C ILE A 10 4.32 9.87 21.25
N LEU A 11 3.20 10.19 20.61
CA LEU A 11 3.09 11.35 19.72
C LEU A 11 3.15 12.67 20.50
N ALA A 12 2.56 12.73 21.70
CA ALA A 12 2.68 13.89 22.59
C ALA A 12 4.14 14.08 23.05
N GLY A 13 4.87 12.99 23.31
CA GLY A 13 6.28 13.03 23.72
C GLY A 13 7.23 13.58 22.67
N ASP A 14 6.88 13.50 21.38
CA ASP A 14 7.70 14.05 20.27
C ASP A 14 7.59 15.58 20.13
N GLU A 15 6.65 16.22 20.85
CA GLU A 15 6.53 17.67 20.82
C GLU A 15 7.79 18.34 21.42
N ARG A 16 8.31 19.32 20.69
CA ARG A 16 9.55 20.03 21.05
C ARG A 16 9.26 21.16 22.02
N ILE A 17 10.04 21.19 23.10
CA ILE A 17 9.93 22.19 24.15
C ILE A 17 11.29 22.87 24.30
N LYS A 18 11.24 24.18 24.54
CA LYS A 18 12.44 24.96 24.81
C LYS A 18 12.99 24.62 26.18
N CYS A 19 14.27 24.31 26.23
CA CYS A 19 14.95 23.97 27.45
C CYS A 19 16.32 24.65 27.51
N THR A 20 16.76 24.99 28.72
CA THR A 20 18.04 25.65 28.97
C THR A 20 18.95 24.68 29.70
N PHE A 21 20.14 24.40 29.16
CA PHE A 21 21.09 23.52 29.84
C PHE A 21 21.68 24.21 31.07
N THR A 22 21.72 23.52 32.20
CA THR A 22 22.36 24.00 33.45
C THR A 22 23.78 23.46 33.60
N THR A 23 24.18 22.55 32.72
CA THR A 23 25.50 21.91 32.71
C THR A 23 26.04 21.90 31.29
N ASP A 24 27.37 21.87 31.15
CA ASP A 24 28.01 21.71 29.85
C ASP A 24 27.69 20.31 29.27
N ALA A 25 27.17 20.26 28.05
CA ALA A 25 26.85 19.01 27.37
C ALA A 25 27.91 18.68 26.31
N LEU A 26 28.67 17.62 26.55
CA LEU A 26 29.75 17.15 25.68
C LEU A 26 29.21 16.58 24.37
N ASP A 27 29.87 16.85 23.25
CA ASP A 27 29.53 16.38 21.89
C ASP A 27 28.08 16.68 21.43
N CYS A 28 27.39 17.61 22.10
CA CYS A 28 25.99 17.97 21.84
C CYS A 28 25.82 19.23 20.98
N GLY A 29 26.90 19.76 20.39
CA GLY A 29 26.89 20.99 19.59
C GLY A 29 25.98 20.92 18.36
N TYR A 30 25.67 19.73 17.85
CA TYR A 30 24.75 19.53 16.72
C TYR A 30 23.29 19.92 17.02
N LEU A 31 22.93 20.08 18.30
CA LEU A 31 21.58 20.45 18.72
C LEU A 31 21.27 21.93 18.49
N ASP A 32 22.28 22.80 18.50
CA ASP A 32 22.14 24.22 18.15
C ASP A 32 22.92 24.51 16.85
N PRO A 33 22.23 24.84 15.74
CA PRO A 33 22.88 25.22 14.49
C PRO A 33 23.85 26.41 14.59
N SER A 34 23.72 27.21 15.66
CA SER A 34 24.56 28.39 15.92
C SER A 34 25.88 28.02 16.61
N CYS A 35 25.97 26.83 17.21
CA CYS A 35 27.17 26.39 17.89
C CYS A 35 28.27 26.03 16.87
N ARG A 36 29.48 26.59 17.08
CA ARG A 36 30.66 26.31 16.25
C ARG A 36 31.56 25.22 16.82
N GLY A 37 31.34 24.83 18.08
CA GLY A 37 32.10 23.82 18.79
C GLY A 37 31.40 22.46 18.81
N PRO A 38 32.12 21.38 19.19
CA PRO A 38 31.51 20.08 19.43
C PRO A 38 30.62 20.06 20.67
N ASP A 39 30.92 20.90 21.67
CA ASP A 39 30.23 20.92 22.96
C ASP A 39 29.22 22.07 23.08
N LEU A 40 28.20 21.87 23.91
CA LEU A 40 27.19 22.87 24.24
C LEU A 40 27.49 23.47 25.62
N GLN A 41 27.57 24.80 25.70
CA GLN A 41 27.86 25.50 26.95
C GLN A 41 26.63 25.59 27.86
N GLU A 42 26.87 25.63 29.18
CA GLU A 42 25.86 25.98 30.18
C GLU A 42 25.12 27.27 29.80
N GLY A 43 23.80 27.27 30.00
CA GLY A 43 22.91 28.39 29.71
C GLY A 43 22.38 28.41 28.27
N THR A 44 22.82 27.49 27.41
CA THR A 44 22.33 27.45 26.01
C THR A 44 20.88 26.95 25.95
N GLY A 45 20.03 27.68 25.25
CA GLY A 45 18.63 27.33 25.00
C GLY A 45 18.47 26.48 23.74
N VAL A 46 17.95 25.25 23.89
CA VAL A 46 17.77 24.28 22.81
C VAL A 46 16.33 23.75 22.84
N GLU A 47 15.79 23.40 21.66
CA GLU A 47 14.50 22.72 21.55
C GLU A 47 14.69 21.21 21.59
N LEU A 48 14.21 20.56 22.66
CA LEU A 48 14.30 19.13 22.87
C LEU A 48 12.91 18.49 22.85
N PRO A 49 12.75 17.27 22.32
CA PRO A 49 11.52 16.50 22.48
C PRO A 49 11.22 16.25 23.96
N LEU A 50 9.94 16.29 24.35
CA LEU A 50 9.49 16.10 25.72
C LEU A 50 9.95 14.76 26.34
N TRP A 51 9.98 13.68 25.55
CA TRP A 51 10.47 12.37 26.01
C TRP A 51 11.94 12.40 26.44
N LEU A 52 12.77 13.28 25.86
CA LEU A 52 14.17 13.46 26.20
C LEU A 52 14.35 14.53 27.29
N ALA A 53 13.57 15.61 27.26
CA ALA A 53 13.62 16.68 28.24
C ALA A 53 13.24 16.19 29.66
N THR A 54 12.27 15.28 29.76
CA THR A 54 11.78 14.75 31.05
C THR A 54 12.88 14.12 31.93
N PRO A 55 13.66 13.12 31.45
CA PRO A 55 14.74 12.54 32.26
C PRO A 55 15.88 13.53 32.54
N LEU A 56 16.22 14.41 31.60
CA LEU A 56 17.28 15.42 31.78
C LEU A 56 16.91 16.45 32.86
N ALA A 57 15.66 16.90 32.86
CA ALA A 57 15.15 17.81 33.87
C ALA A 57 15.05 17.15 35.25
N THR A 58 14.65 15.87 35.30
CA THR A 58 14.61 15.09 36.56
C THR A 58 16.00 14.95 37.17
N ARG A 59 17.05 14.85 36.34
CA ARG A 59 18.45 14.79 36.80
C ARG A 59 19.02 16.16 37.20
N GLY A 60 18.39 17.24 36.74
CA GLY A 60 18.84 18.62 36.96
C GLY A 60 19.86 19.13 35.94
N ASP A 61 20.03 18.43 34.81
CA ASP A 61 20.95 18.80 33.72
C ASP A 61 20.35 19.90 32.81
N VAL A 62 19.02 20.04 32.83
CA VAL A 62 18.24 20.92 31.95
C VAL A 62 17.07 21.54 32.70
N ASN A 63 16.84 22.85 32.50
CA ASN A 63 15.66 23.57 32.98
C ASN A 63 14.66 23.78 31.84
N VAL A 64 13.43 23.30 32.03
CA VAL A 64 12.37 23.35 31.01
C VAL A 64 11.66 24.69 31.06
N GLU A 65 11.54 25.36 29.90
CA GLU A 65 10.76 26.59 29.79
C GLU A 65 9.29 26.28 29.52
N VAL A 66 8.40 27.06 30.14
CA VAL A 66 6.95 26.89 29.94
C VAL A 66 6.57 27.33 28.52
N PRO A 67 5.96 26.44 27.70
CA PRO A 67 5.52 26.80 26.36
C PRO A 67 4.52 27.96 26.34
N HIS A 68 4.45 28.69 25.21
CA HIS A 68 3.61 29.89 25.09
C HIS A 68 2.12 29.64 25.44
N PHE A 69 1.63 28.44 25.13
CA PHE A 69 0.25 28.01 25.38
C PHE A 69 -0.03 27.60 26.84
N LEU A 70 0.95 27.69 27.74
CA LEU A 70 0.79 27.46 29.18
C LEU A 70 1.16 28.69 30.02
N THR A 71 1.20 29.88 29.40
CA THR A 71 1.55 31.13 30.08
C THR A 71 0.34 31.85 30.67
N LYS A 72 0.58 32.80 31.59
CA LYS A 72 -0.44 33.70 32.15
C LYS A 72 -1.26 34.45 31.08
N ARG A 73 -0.65 34.75 29.93
CA ARG A 73 -1.34 35.36 28.78
C ARG A 73 -2.41 34.42 28.23
N PHE A 74 -2.08 33.15 28.07
CA PHE A 74 -3.01 32.12 27.61
C PHE A 74 -4.15 31.92 28.61
N ARG A 75 -3.86 31.91 29.91
CA ARG A 75 -4.89 31.89 30.97
C ARG A 75 -5.90 33.02 30.84
N ARG A 76 -5.45 34.27 30.59
CA ARG A 76 -6.36 35.42 30.40
C ARG A 76 -7.25 35.24 29.16
N MET A 77 -6.71 34.67 28.09
CA MET A 77 -7.46 34.36 26.87
C MET A 77 -8.53 33.29 27.14
N LEU A 78 -8.18 32.22 27.86
CA LEU A 78 -9.15 31.19 28.25
C LEU A 78 -10.24 31.74 29.20
N LYS A 79 -9.88 32.63 30.13
CA LYS A 79 -10.86 33.29 31.01
C LYS A 79 -11.86 34.16 30.26
N ALA A 80 -11.48 34.72 29.11
CA ALA A 80 -12.40 35.49 28.27
C ALA A 80 -13.43 34.59 27.57
N GLY A 81 -13.09 33.33 27.27
CA GLY A 81 -14.01 32.34 26.72
C GLY A 81 -13.28 31.13 26.11
N PRO A 82 -13.30 29.95 26.74
CA PRO A 82 -12.52 28.80 26.29
C PRO A 82 -13.02 28.18 24.98
N SER A 83 -14.31 28.34 24.65
CA SER A 83 -14.89 27.85 23.38
C SER A 83 -14.43 28.66 22.16
N SER A 84 -14.02 29.91 22.35
CA SER A 84 -13.55 30.79 21.26
C SER A 84 -12.09 30.51 20.83
N VAL A 85 -11.32 29.85 21.69
CA VAL A 85 -9.90 29.58 21.46
C VAL A 85 -9.72 28.27 20.69
N ASN A 86 -8.97 28.33 19.59
CA ASN A 86 -8.57 27.13 18.85
C ASN A 86 -7.33 26.50 19.50
N LEU A 87 -7.54 25.60 20.47
CA LEU A 87 -6.46 24.92 21.20
C LEU A 87 -5.53 24.14 20.26
N ARG A 88 -6.09 23.56 19.19
CA ARG A 88 -5.34 22.70 18.26
C ARG A 88 -4.31 23.46 17.42
N GLU A 89 -4.50 24.76 17.21
CA GLU A 89 -3.49 25.60 16.53
C GLU A 89 -2.21 25.76 17.34
N PHE A 90 -2.30 25.65 18.67
CA PHE A 90 -1.15 25.73 19.55
C PHE A 90 -0.47 24.37 19.73
N SER A 91 -1.24 23.37 20.17
CA SER A 91 -0.79 21.98 20.24
C SER A 91 -1.99 21.05 20.14
N ALA A 92 -1.83 19.95 19.39
CA ALA A 92 -2.83 18.90 19.31
C ALA A 92 -2.96 18.10 20.62
N TYR A 93 -1.91 18.12 21.45
CA TYR A 93 -1.74 17.29 22.65
C TYR A 93 -1.57 18.14 23.93
N MET A 94 -2.14 19.34 23.95
CA MET A 94 -1.98 20.32 25.04
C MET A 94 -2.23 19.75 26.45
N TYR A 95 -3.23 18.87 26.63
CA TYR A 95 -3.55 18.27 27.92
C TYR A 95 -2.49 17.27 28.40
N GLU A 96 -2.05 16.36 27.52
CA GLU A 96 -1.00 15.39 27.86
C GLU A 96 0.34 16.08 28.14
N ILE A 97 0.68 17.10 27.35
CA ILE A 97 1.90 17.89 27.56
C ILE A 97 1.83 18.64 28.89
N GLY A 98 0.71 19.31 29.18
CA GLY A 98 0.52 20.00 30.45
C GLY A 98 0.73 19.07 31.64
N LYS A 99 0.15 17.87 31.59
CA LYS A 99 0.29 16.83 32.61
C LYS A 99 1.73 16.32 32.78
N GLN A 100 2.47 16.12 31.68
CA GLN A 100 3.87 15.69 31.72
C GLN A 100 4.82 16.80 32.17
N LEU A 101 4.49 18.07 31.88
CA LEU A 101 5.30 19.24 32.22
C LEU A 101 5.15 19.65 33.69
N MET A 102 3.96 19.49 34.29
CA MET A 102 3.68 19.83 35.70
C MET A 102 4.77 19.44 36.72
N PRO A 103 5.31 18.21 36.74
CA PRO A 103 6.35 17.81 37.70
C PRO A 103 7.73 18.41 37.41
N LEU A 104 7.95 18.99 36.23
CA LEU A 104 9.26 19.49 35.77
C LEU A 104 9.45 20.99 35.99
N VAL A 105 8.39 21.73 36.34
CA VAL A 105 8.42 23.19 36.47
C VAL A 105 8.31 23.61 37.93
N LYS A 106 8.72 24.85 38.22
CA LYS A 106 8.60 25.51 39.51
C LYS A 106 7.14 25.51 40.01
N PRO A 107 6.91 25.50 41.34
CA PRO A 107 5.58 25.39 41.92
C PRO A 107 4.63 26.54 41.52
N ALA A 108 5.16 27.75 41.34
CA ALA A 108 4.36 28.89 40.90
C ALA A 108 3.79 28.71 39.47
N ASP A 109 4.56 28.09 38.58
CA ASP A 109 4.10 27.82 37.21
C ASP A 109 3.22 26.56 37.17
N GLN A 110 3.41 25.61 38.09
CA GLN A 110 2.55 24.44 38.24
C GLN A 110 1.10 24.83 38.58
N GLU A 111 0.90 25.81 39.48
CA GLU A 111 -0.43 26.35 39.78
C GLU A 111 -1.08 27.03 38.56
N GLU A 112 -0.28 27.75 37.77
CA GLU A 112 -0.77 28.38 36.53
C GLU A 112 -1.18 27.33 35.49
N ILE A 113 -0.40 26.27 35.32
CA ILE A 113 -0.72 25.15 34.41
C ILE A 113 -1.98 24.42 34.87
N ASP A 114 -2.12 24.14 36.18
CA ASP A 114 -3.31 23.51 36.74
C ASP A 114 -4.58 24.32 36.43
N GLU A 115 -4.53 25.63 36.66
CA GLU A 115 -5.68 26.49 36.38
C GLU A 115 -5.97 26.59 34.88
N ILE A 116 -4.94 26.68 34.04
CA ILE A 116 -5.10 26.67 32.58
C ILE A 116 -5.79 25.39 32.11
N MET A 117 -5.35 24.21 32.58
CA MET A 117 -5.93 22.93 32.21
C MET A 117 -7.38 22.79 32.69
N ARG A 118 -7.69 23.27 33.89
CA ARG A 118 -9.07 23.27 34.42
C ARG A 118 -9.99 24.20 33.62
N LEU A 119 -9.51 25.38 33.25
CA LEU A 119 -10.29 26.36 32.48
C LEU A 119 -10.45 25.95 31.02
N SER A 120 -9.45 25.31 30.41
CA SER A 120 -9.53 24.88 29.02
C SER A 120 -10.51 23.72 28.85
N PHE A 121 -10.43 22.69 29.71
CA PHE A 121 -11.32 21.54 29.59
C PHE A 121 -12.71 21.82 30.18
N GLY A 122 -12.78 22.50 31.33
CA GLY A 122 -14.01 22.64 32.11
C GLY A 122 -15.04 23.63 31.54
N GLY A 123 -16.26 23.56 32.09
CA GLY A 123 -17.30 24.57 31.88
C GLY A 123 -17.93 24.53 30.49
N GLU A 124 -17.79 25.63 29.75
CA GLU A 124 -18.45 25.85 28.45
C GLU A 124 -17.96 24.87 27.38
N ARG A 125 -16.64 24.67 27.28
CA ARG A 125 -16.05 23.85 26.21
C ARG A 125 -16.46 22.38 26.31
N TYR A 126 -16.42 21.80 27.51
CA TYR A 126 -16.91 20.44 27.75
C TYR A 126 -18.38 20.27 27.40
N ARG A 127 -19.21 21.23 27.82
CA ARG A 127 -20.65 21.24 27.52
C ARG A 127 -20.89 21.31 26.01
N ASP A 128 -20.15 22.15 25.29
CA ASP A 128 -20.29 22.30 23.85
C ASP A 128 -19.86 21.02 23.12
N ILE A 129 -18.75 20.38 23.53
CA ILE A 129 -18.32 19.08 22.96
C ILE A 129 -19.41 18.02 23.14
N LEU A 130 -19.97 17.90 24.34
CA LEU A 130 -21.02 16.92 24.61
C LEU A 130 -22.29 17.21 23.81
N ASN A 131 -22.77 18.45 23.82
CA ASN A 131 -23.97 18.83 23.08
C ASN A 131 -23.81 18.51 21.58
N ASN A 132 -22.73 18.97 20.95
CA ASN A 132 -22.46 18.70 19.54
C ASN A 132 -22.30 17.20 19.26
N SER A 133 -21.63 16.44 20.13
CA SER A 133 -21.44 15.00 19.92
C SER A 133 -22.76 14.21 19.92
N MET A 134 -23.73 14.66 20.72
CA MET A 134 -25.02 13.99 20.88
C MET A 134 -26.09 14.51 19.90
N SER A 135 -25.98 15.75 19.42
CA SER A 135 -26.97 16.36 18.53
C SER A 135 -26.65 16.23 17.04
N SER A 136 -25.38 16.13 16.65
CA SER A 136 -24.94 16.35 15.27
C SER A 136 -24.71 15.06 14.47
N LEU A 137 -25.55 14.04 14.66
CA LEU A 137 -25.40 12.72 14.00
C LEU A 137 -25.55 12.76 12.48
N ASP A 138 -26.31 13.72 11.94
CA ASP A 138 -26.60 13.86 10.51
C ASP A 138 -26.05 15.18 9.92
N GLU A 139 -25.31 15.94 10.73
CA GLU A 139 -24.72 17.22 10.33
C GLU A 139 -23.23 17.09 10.02
N ASP A 140 -22.72 18.01 9.19
CA ASP A 140 -21.28 18.09 8.93
C ASP A 140 -20.55 18.71 10.14
N THR A 141 -19.87 17.87 10.90
CA THR A 141 -19.13 18.23 12.12
C THR A 141 -17.66 18.56 11.87
N THR A 142 -17.23 18.66 10.61
CA THR A 142 -15.81 18.87 10.26
C THR A 142 -15.23 20.19 10.77
N GLU A 143 -15.98 21.29 10.68
CA GLU A 143 -15.56 22.61 11.19
C GLU A 143 -15.36 22.61 12.71
N PHE A 144 -16.26 21.95 13.45
CA PHE A 144 -16.18 21.84 14.90
C PHE A 144 -15.00 20.96 15.32
N THR A 145 -14.92 19.75 14.76
CA THR A 145 -13.87 18.77 15.09
C THR A 145 -12.46 19.24 14.70
N ARG A 146 -12.33 20.16 13.74
CA ARG A 146 -11.03 20.73 13.38
C ARG A 146 -10.38 21.49 14.52
N LYS A 147 -11.14 22.15 15.39
CA LYS A 147 -10.67 23.00 16.50
C LYS A 147 -10.35 22.24 17.79
N LEU A 148 -10.73 20.96 17.84
CA LEU A 148 -10.57 20.11 19.01
C LEU A 148 -9.17 19.51 19.09
N THR A 149 -8.65 19.41 20.30
CA THR A 149 -7.44 18.62 20.62
C THR A 149 -7.71 17.12 20.48
N GLN A 150 -6.66 16.30 20.56
CA GLN A 150 -6.80 14.85 20.40
C GLN A 150 -7.71 14.23 21.49
N ASP A 151 -7.56 14.64 22.74
CA ASP A 151 -8.38 14.11 23.85
C ASP A 151 -9.85 14.54 23.74
N GLU A 152 -10.08 15.79 23.33
CA GLU A 152 -11.43 16.29 23.05
C GLU A 152 -12.09 15.56 21.89
N LYS A 153 -11.32 15.20 20.86
CA LYS A 153 -11.82 14.37 19.77
C LYS A 153 -12.15 12.96 20.21
N LYS A 154 -11.34 12.35 21.10
CA LYS A 154 -11.67 11.04 21.67
C LYS A 154 -13.01 11.11 22.38
N LEU A 155 -13.22 12.15 23.21
CA LEU A 155 -14.48 12.38 23.90
C LEU A 155 -15.65 12.61 22.93
N PHE A 156 -15.47 13.49 21.93
CA PHE A 156 -16.47 13.75 20.90
C PHE A 156 -16.87 12.48 20.14
N ASN A 157 -15.88 11.69 19.72
CA ASN A 157 -16.11 10.45 18.99
C ASN A 157 -16.79 9.39 19.86
N ALA A 158 -16.49 9.34 21.17
CA ALA A 158 -17.19 8.46 22.10
C ALA A 158 -18.66 8.86 22.20
N GLY A 159 -18.96 10.15 22.44
CA GLY A 159 -20.33 10.65 22.47
C GLY A 159 -21.09 10.42 21.16
N ALA A 160 -20.46 10.66 20.02
CA ALA A 160 -21.08 10.43 18.71
C ALA A 160 -21.38 8.93 18.45
N ARG A 161 -20.52 8.02 18.92
CA ARG A 161 -20.78 6.57 18.85
C ARG A 161 -21.95 6.19 19.75
N ASP A 162 -21.96 6.68 20.99
CA ASP A 162 -23.03 6.39 21.95
C ASP A 162 -24.38 6.90 21.45
N ALA A 163 -24.42 8.11 20.86
CA ALA A 163 -25.62 8.69 20.27
C ALA A 163 -26.11 7.84 19.07
N LYS A 164 -25.19 7.36 18.24
CA LYS A 164 -25.51 6.48 17.11
C LYS A 164 -26.04 5.14 17.57
N ASP A 165 -25.40 4.53 18.56
CA ASP A 165 -25.80 3.24 19.14
C ASP A 165 -27.17 3.38 19.81
N PHE A 166 -27.43 4.49 20.49
CA PHE A 166 -28.74 4.79 21.07
C PHE A 166 -29.83 4.91 20.00
N ILE A 167 -29.57 5.57 18.87
CA ILE A 167 -30.53 5.65 17.75
C ILE A 167 -30.76 4.27 17.13
N GLN A 168 -29.71 3.47 16.93
CA GLN A 168 -29.84 2.11 16.40
C GLN A 168 -30.69 1.23 17.32
N TRP A 169 -30.45 1.32 18.63
CA TRP A 169 -31.24 0.64 19.65
C TRP A 169 -32.70 1.11 19.64
N LYS A 170 -32.95 2.43 19.66
CA LYS A 170 -34.29 3.02 19.60
C LYS A 170 -35.06 2.60 18.34
N GLY A 171 -34.35 2.47 17.21
CA GLY A 171 -34.90 2.02 15.94
C GLY A 171 -35.12 0.50 15.82
N ARG A 172 -34.84 -0.29 16.87
CA ARG A 172 -34.86 -1.77 16.86
C ARG A 172 -33.95 -2.40 15.80
N ASN A 173 -32.97 -1.65 15.31
CA ASN A 173 -32.00 -2.15 14.33
C ASN A 173 -30.81 -2.87 14.98
N ALA A 174 -30.63 -2.71 16.30
CA ALA A 174 -29.57 -3.36 17.07
C ALA A 174 -29.67 -4.90 17.12
N GLU A 175 -30.85 -5.47 16.87
CA GLU A 175 -31.08 -6.92 16.83
C GLU A 175 -30.56 -7.56 15.53
N THR A 176 -30.35 -6.74 14.49
CA THR A 176 -29.85 -7.23 13.20
C THR A 176 -28.32 -7.32 13.27
N ILE A 177 -27.79 -8.54 13.22
CA ILE A 177 -26.35 -8.77 13.12
C ILE A 177 -25.87 -8.24 11.77
N THR A 178 -25.14 -7.13 11.81
CA THR A 178 -24.52 -6.54 10.62
C THR A 178 -23.06 -6.98 10.49
N THR A 179 -22.57 -7.03 9.27
CA THR A 179 -21.16 -7.33 9.02
C THR A 179 -20.28 -6.21 9.58
N ALA A 180 -19.27 -6.58 10.37
CA ALA A 180 -18.32 -5.60 10.90
C ALA A 180 -17.66 -4.80 9.76
N ALA A 181 -17.43 -3.50 9.97
CA ALA A 181 -16.86 -2.61 8.96
C ALA A 181 -15.49 -3.09 8.43
N VAL A 182 -14.71 -3.79 9.25
CA VAL A 182 -13.44 -4.42 8.86
C VAL A 182 -13.68 -5.52 7.82
N VAL A 183 -14.72 -6.33 8.02
CA VAL A 183 -15.12 -7.39 7.09
C VAL A 183 -15.68 -6.79 5.81
N GLU A 184 -16.52 -5.76 5.88
CA GLU A 184 -17.03 -5.08 4.68
C GLU A 184 -15.92 -4.51 3.79
N ARG A 185 -14.90 -3.88 4.38
CA ARG A 185 -13.72 -3.39 3.64
C ARG A 185 -12.96 -4.53 2.95
N SER A 186 -12.85 -5.67 3.62
CA SER A 186 -12.22 -6.88 3.06
C SER A 186 -13.07 -7.51 1.94
N LEU A 187 -14.39 -7.53 2.09
CA LEU A 187 -15.35 -8.04 1.11
C LEU A 187 -15.43 -7.15 -0.14
N LYS A 188 -15.38 -5.82 -0.01
CA LYS A 188 -15.29 -4.91 -1.18
C LYS A 188 -14.02 -5.20 -2.01
N LYS A 189 -12.88 -5.49 -1.36
CA LYS A 189 -11.68 -5.97 -2.04
C LYS A 189 -11.86 -7.36 -2.65
N ARG A 190 -12.75 -8.19 -2.12
CA ARG A 190 -13.08 -9.54 -2.62
C ARG A 190 -13.98 -9.51 -3.86
N ASN A 191 -14.91 -8.56 -3.98
CA ASN A 191 -15.76 -8.43 -5.18
C ASN A 191 -14.98 -8.12 -6.47
N ARG A 192 -13.85 -7.40 -6.38
CA ARG A 192 -12.93 -7.24 -7.51
C ARG A 192 -12.16 -8.52 -7.89
N ARG A 193 -12.10 -9.55 -7.02
CA ARG A 193 -11.39 -10.81 -7.28
C ARG A 193 -12.16 -11.78 -8.20
N TYR A 194 -13.47 -11.59 -8.39
CA TYR A 194 -14.33 -12.53 -9.13
C TYR A 194 -14.70 -12.07 -10.55
N GLN A 195 -14.12 -10.98 -11.05
CA GLN A 195 -14.29 -10.59 -12.44
C GLN A 195 -13.21 -11.22 -13.32
N HIS A 196 -13.58 -11.61 -14.54
CA HIS A 196 -12.62 -12.10 -15.52
C HIS A 196 -11.82 -10.92 -16.06
N HIS A 197 -10.50 -11.00 -15.95
CA HIS A 197 -9.56 -10.00 -16.43
C HIS A 197 -8.85 -10.51 -17.68
N PHE A 198 -9.00 -9.81 -18.81
CA PHE A 198 -8.34 -10.13 -20.07
C PHE A 198 -7.23 -9.12 -20.34
N MET A 199 -6.01 -9.61 -20.53
CA MET A 199 -4.85 -8.79 -20.89
C MET A 199 -4.33 -9.21 -22.26
N LEU A 200 -3.82 -8.25 -23.03
CA LEU A 200 -3.28 -8.49 -24.37
C LEU A 200 -1.86 -7.93 -24.45
N LEU A 201 -0.91 -8.80 -24.76
CA LEU A 201 0.48 -8.45 -25.01
C LEU A 201 0.88 -8.88 -26.43
N SER A 202 1.75 -8.08 -27.03
CA SER A 202 2.37 -8.30 -28.33
C SER A 202 3.88 -8.47 -28.14
N CYS A 203 4.63 -8.91 -29.16
CA CYS A 203 6.10 -9.00 -29.08
C CYS A 203 6.82 -7.68 -29.39
N GLY A 204 6.07 -6.60 -29.61
CA GLY A 204 6.61 -5.29 -29.97
C GLY A 204 7.60 -4.70 -28.96
N ARG A 205 8.35 -3.69 -29.40
CA ARG A 205 9.33 -2.99 -28.54
C ARG A 205 8.60 -2.19 -27.46
N ASP A 206 9.16 -2.14 -26.25
CA ASP A 206 8.66 -1.30 -25.16
C ASP A 206 8.85 0.19 -25.49
N GLY A 207 7.84 0.78 -26.13
CA GLY A 207 7.79 2.20 -26.47
C GLY A 207 7.25 3.05 -25.32
N ARG A 208 7.87 3.04 -24.13
CA ARG A 208 7.57 4.12 -23.16
C ARG A 208 8.23 5.39 -23.71
N PRO A 209 7.48 6.42 -24.15
CA PRO A 209 8.10 7.60 -24.73
C PRO A 209 8.96 8.26 -23.65
N ARG A 210 10.28 8.28 -23.86
CA ARG A 210 11.21 9.12 -23.10
C ARG A 210 10.93 10.57 -23.52
N GLY A 211 9.97 11.20 -22.86
CA GLY A 211 9.69 12.64 -22.96
C GLY A 211 8.34 12.99 -23.60
N GLY A 212 7.54 13.73 -22.84
CA GLY A 212 6.55 14.69 -23.36
C GLY A 212 5.18 14.14 -23.81
N GLY A 213 4.14 14.48 -23.05
CA GLY A 213 2.75 14.46 -23.53
C GLY A 213 1.88 13.35 -22.95
N LYS A 214 1.14 13.65 -21.87
CA LYS A 214 0.00 12.84 -21.43
C LYS A 214 -1.13 13.00 -22.46
N SER A 215 -1.12 12.17 -23.51
CA SER A 215 -2.37 11.85 -24.21
C SER A 215 -3.20 10.98 -23.27
N ALA A 216 -4.39 11.45 -22.91
CA ALA A 216 -5.25 10.85 -21.90
C ALA A 216 -5.86 9.49 -22.30
N ASP A 217 -5.54 8.96 -23.49
CA ASP A 217 -6.24 7.81 -24.08
C ASP A 217 -5.36 6.60 -24.42
N ALA A 218 -4.07 6.60 -24.07
CA ALA A 218 -3.18 5.45 -24.34
C ALA A 218 -2.28 5.12 -23.15
N SER A 219 -2.84 4.43 -22.16
CA SER A 219 -2.13 3.97 -20.95
C SER A 219 -1.01 2.97 -21.27
N TYR A 220 -1.06 2.32 -22.45
CA TYR A 220 0.01 1.46 -22.97
C TYR A 220 0.15 1.65 -24.48
N ASN A 221 1.32 2.08 -24.94
CA ASN A 221 1.67 2.15 -26.35
C ASN A 221 3.02 1.44 -26.53
N GLY A 222 2.99 0.20 -27.01
CA GLY A 222 4.16 -0.68 -27.03
C GLY A 222 3.75 -2.15 -26.93
N ARG A 223 4.51 -2.90 -26.15
CA ARG A 223 4.38 -4.35 -25.98
C ARG A 223 3.05 -4.77 -25.31
N VAL A 224 2.62 -4.06 -24.27
CA VAL A 224 1.28 -4.20 -23.66
C VAL A 224 0.28 -3.40 -24.48
N ARG A 225 -0.81 -4.04 -24.93
CA ARG A 225 -1.91 -3.38 -25.64
C ARG A 225 -3.11 -3.18 -24.72
N VAL A 226 -3.39 -4.17 -23.88
CA VAL A 226 -4.44 -4.11 -22.86
C VAL A 226 -3.83 -4.51 -21.54
N GLY A 227 -3.69 -3.52 -20.64
CA GLY A 227 -3.15 -3.70 -19.30
C GLY A 227 -4.24 -3.92 -18.24
N TRP A 228 -3.82 -3.87 -16.98
CA TRP A 228 -4.70 -4.12 -15.84
C TRP A 228 -5.87 -3.12 -15.72
N ASP A 229 -5.64 -1.86 -16.06
CA ASP A 229 -6.62 -0.76 -16.00
C ASP A 229 -7.87 -1.00 -16.86
N GLN A 230 -7.70 -1.62 -18.03
CA GLN A 230 -8.78 -1.92 -18.98
C GLN A 230 -9.16 -3.41 -19.00
N SER A 231 -8.55 -4.22 -18.13
CA SER A 231 -8.68 -5.68 -18.16
C SER A 231 -10.10 -6.23 -17.94
N THR A 232 -10.97 -5.46 -17.28
CA THR A 232 -12.39 -5.83 -17.08
C THR A 232 -13.28 -5.48 -18.25
N ASN A 233 -12.80 -4.64 -19.19
CA ASN A 233 -13.58 -4.19 -20.33
C ASN A 233 -13.39 -5.12 -21.55
N LYS A 234 -14.37 -5.99 -21.78
CA LYS A 234 -14.37 -6.93 -22.92
C LYS A 234 -14.31 -6.22 -24.28
N GLU A 235 -14.95 -5.06 -24.42
CA GLU A 235 -15.01 -4.34 -25.70
C GLU A 235 -13.66 -3.72 -26.06
N ALA A 236 -12.95 -3.18 -25.07
CA ALA A 236 -11.59 -2.66 -25.25
C ALA A 236 -10.64 -3.78 -25.69
N PHE A 237 -10.72 -4.94 -25.05
CA PHE A 237 -9.94 -6.12 -25.44
C PHE A 237 -10.20 -6.56 -26.89
N LEU A 238 -11.47 -6.68 -27.28
CA LEU A 238 -11.83 -7.09 -28.65
C LEU A 238 -11.45 -6.03 -29.70
N ARG A 239 -11.47 -4.75 -29.35
CA ARG A 239 -11.05 -3.67 -30.24
C ARG A 239 -9.55 -3.74 -30.53
N GLU A 240 -8.72 -3.89 -29.49
CA GLU A 240 -7.28 -4.03 -29.65
C GLU A 240 -6.89 -5.33 -30.36
N LEU A 241 -7.60 -6.43 -30.06
CA LEU A 241 -7.37 -7.71 -30.75
C LEU A 241 -7.65 -7.61 -32.26
N LYS A 242 -8.71 -6.88 -32.66
CA LYS A 242 -9.04 -6.65 -34.08
C LYS A 242 -8.01 -5.77 -34.81
N ASN A 243 -7.37 -4.86 -34.07
CA ASN A 243 -6.39 -3.92 -34.63
C ASN A 243 -4.95 -4.46 -34.60
N LEU A 244 -4.73 -5.68 -34.12
CA LEU A 244 -3.41 -6.27 -33.97
C LEU A 244 -2.76 -6.52 -35.34
N ARG A 245 -1.52 -6.04 -35.51
CA ARG A 245 -0.73 -6.20 -36.73
C ARG A 245 0.60 -6.89 -36.40
N ALA A 246 0.99 -7.87 -37.22
CA ALA A 246 2.25 -8.60 -37.06
C ALA A 246 3.39 -7.86 -37.80
N THR A 247 3.91 -6.80 -37.21
CA THR A 247 5.01 -5.99 -37.76
C THR A 247 6.33 -6.15 -37.02
N ASP A 248 6.27 -6.69 -35.80
CA ASP A 248 7.37 -6.69 -34.85
C ASP A 248 8.19 -7.99 -34.89
N LEU A 249 9.42 -7.91 -34.36
CA LEU A 249 10.31 -9.06 -34.18
C LEU A 249 9.80 -10.03 -33.09
N SER A 250 10.22 -11.28 -33.17
CA SER A 250 9.82 -12.39 -32.29
C SER A 250 10.54 -12.38 -30.92
N ASP A 251 10.48 -11.26 -30.19
CA ASP A 251 11.06 -11.12 -28.84
C ASP A 251 10.15 -11.72 -27.75
N VAL A 252 10.01 -13.05 -27.81
CA VAL A 252 9.14 -13.82 -26.91
C VAL A 252 9.62 -13.76 -25.46
N GLY A 253 10.93 -13.72 -25.23
CA GLY A 253 11.52 -13.67 -23.89
C GLY A 253 11.11 -12.42 -23.12
N ALA A 254 11.20 -11.25 -23.76
CA ALA A 254 10.79 -10.01 -23.12
C ALA A 254 9.26 -9.86 -23.03
N ALA A 255 8.51 -10.39 -24.01
CA ALA A 255 7.05 -10.45 -23.94
C ALA A 255 6.56 -11.28 -22.75
N LEU A 256 7.14 -12.47 -22.54
CA LEU A 256 6.82 -13.31 -21.38
C LEU A 256 7.23 -12.66 -20.06
N LYS A 257 8.41 -12.02 -20.01
CA LYS A 257 8.84 -11.24 -18.83
C LYS A 257 7.76 -10.24 -18.42
N GLN A 258 7.30 -9.43 -19.37
CA GLN A 258 6.31 -8.39 -19.08
C GLN A 258 4.93 -8.97 -18.74
N ALA A 259 4.54 -10.08 -19.37
CA ALA A 259 3.31 -10.80 -19.01
C ALA A 259 3.35 -11.27 -17.55
N PHE A 260 4.46 -11.89 -17.12
CA PHE A 260 4.64 -12.32 -15.74
C PHE A 260 4.70 -11.14 -14.77
N GLU A 261 5.34 -10.03 -15.15
CA GLU A 261 5.37 -8.81 -14.35
C GLU A 261 3.98 -8.23 -14.08
N LEU A 262 3.15 -8.10 -15.12
CA LEU A 262 1.78 -7.61 -14.99
C LEU A 262 0.95 -8.54 -14.09
N MET A 263 1.05 -9.85 -14.30
CA MET A 263 0.38 -10.82 -13.44
C MET A 263 0.83 -10.70 -11.99
N ASN A 264 2.14 -10.58 -11.73
CA ASN A 264 2.71 -10.49 -10.38
C ASN A 264 2.37 -9.17 -9.68
N GLN A 265 2.29 -8.06 -10.40
CA GLN A 265 1.87 -6.77 -9.86
C GLN A 265 0.45 -6.84 -9.28
N ILE A 266 -0.46 -7.55 -9.97
CA ILE A 266 -1.82 -7.80 -9.50
C ILE A 266 -1.78 -8.62 -8.19
N ARG A 267 -0.94 -9.66 -8.12
CA ARG A 267 -0.81 -10.48 -6.90
C ARG A 267 -0.40 -9.67 -5.68
N LEU A 268 0.54 -8.75 -5.86
CA LEU A 268 1.01 -7.85 -4.79
C LEU A 268 -0.08 -6.87 -4.38
N GLN A 269 -0.81 -6.28 -5.33
CA GLN A 269 -1.90 -5.35 -5.04
C GLN A 269 -3.02 -6.00 -4.20
N PHE A 270 -3.35 -7.27 -4.49
CA PHE A 270 -4.37 -8.04 -3.75
C PHE A 270 -3.81 -8.83 -2.56
N ASN A 271 -2.50 -8.78 -2.32
CA ASN A 271 -1.80 -9.52 -1.28
C ASN A 271 -2.07 -11.04 -1.31
N TRP A 272 -2.02 -11.65 -2.50
CA TRP A 272 -2.16 -13.10 -2.64
C TRP A 272 -0.91 -13.86 -2.17
N ASP A 273 0.26 -13.23 -2.27
CA ASP A 273 1.52 -13.77 -1.75
C ASP A 273 1.84 -13.14 -0.38
N SER A 274 1.54 -13.86 0.69
CA SER A 274 1.86 -13.46 2.06
C SER A 274 3.28 -13.86 2.44
N TYR A 275 4.28 -13.10 1.98
CA TYR A 275 5.65 -13.29 2.45
C TYR A 275 5.71 -13.14 3.98
N ALA A 276 6.46 -14.01 4.66
CA ALA A 276 6.57 -14.13 6.12
C ALA A 276 5.40 -14.78 6.91
N LEU A 277 4.22 -15.00 6.32
CA LEU A 277 3.08 -15.66 7.00
C LEU A 277 2.81 -17.08 6.50
N GLY A 278 3.82 -17.70 5.89
CA GLY A 278 3.68 -18.99 5.19
C GLY A 278 2.97 -18.85 3.84
N ARG A 279 2.84 -19.99 3.13
CA ARG A 279 2.13 -20.07 1.84
C ARG A 279 0.76 -20.69 2.07
N ALA A 280 -0.31 -20.05 1.61
CA ALA A 280 -1.68 -20.51 1.74
C ALA A 280 -2.17 -21.17 0.43
N PRO A 281 -2.25 -22.52 0.33
CA PRO A 281 -2.63 -23.22 -0.90
C PRO A 281 -4.06 -22.92 -1.38
N TRP A 282 -4.94 -22.50 -0.48
CA TRP A 282 -6.33 -22.14 -0.78
C TRP A 282 -6.51 -20.70 -1.31
N ASN A 283 -5.48 -19.85 -1.20
CA ASN A 283 -5.52 -18.46 -1.68
C ASN A 283 -4.87 -18.35 -3.07
N THR A 284 -5.37 -19.13 -4.03
CA THR A 284 -4.90 -19.14 -5.42
C THR A 284 -5.76 -18.24 -6.31
N ASN A 285 -5.15 -17.71 -7.36
CA ASN A 285 -5.88 -17.12 -8.48
C ASN A 285 -5.66 -17.94 -9.75
N VAL A 286 -6.71 -18.13 -10.55
CA VAL A 286 -6.60 -18.79 -11.86
C VAL A 286 -5.95 -17.82 -12.83
N SER A 287 -4.62 -17.87 -12.95
CA SER A 287 -3.85 -17.04 -13.88
C SER A 287 -3.32 -17.92 -15.01
N VAL A 288 -3.77 -17.66 -16.24
CA VAL A 288 -3.36 -18.43 -17.41
C VAL A 288 -2.80 -17.52 -18.48
N CYS A 289 -1.60 -17.85 -18.94
CA CYS A 289 -0.96 -17.21 -20.08
C CYS A 289 -1.05 -18.17 -21.27
N VAL A 290 -1.60 -17.69 -22.39
CA VAL A 290 -1.65 -18.44 -23.65
C VAL A 290 -0.72 -17.73 -24.63
N LEU A 291 0.40 -18.38 -24.94
CA LEU A 291 1.37 -17.91 -25.92
C LEU A 291 1.03 -18.49 -27.29
N LEU A 292 0.69 -17.63 -28.25
CA LEU A 292 0.55 -18.00 -29.65
C LEU A 292 1.86 -17.66 -30.36
N THR A 293 2.51 -18.66 -30.96
CA THR A 293 3.81 -18.50 -31.64
C THR A 293 3.83 -19.30 -32.94
N ASP A 294 4.65 -18.91 -33.89
CA ASP A 294 4.85 -19.55 -35.19
C ASP A 294 5.86 -20.71 -35.15
N ALA A 295 6.43 -21.00 -33.98
CA ALA A 295 7.43 -22.05 -33.76
C ALA A 295 8.72 -21.88 -34.59
N THR A 296 9.01 -20.67 -35.04
CA THR A 296 10.24 -20.35 -35.77
C THR A 296 11.36 -19.93 -34.80
N MET A 297 12.51 -19.55 -35.35
CA MET A 297 13.64 -19.09 -34.55
C MET A 297 13.29 -17.79 -33.81
N LEU A 298 13.69 -17.69 -32.55
CA LEU A 298 13.45 -16.52 -31.72
C LEU A 298 14.44 -15.42 -32.10
N SER A 299 13.99 -14.16 -32.04
CA SER A 299 14.83 -12.99 -32.31
C SER A 299 14.76 -12.00 -31.14
N SER A 300 15.90 -11.48 -30.71
CA SER A 300 15.94 -10.41 -29.73
C SER A 300 15.46 -9.08 -30.33
N ALA A 301 15.19 -8.07 -29.48
CA ALA A 301 14.76 -6.73 -29.91
C ALA A 301 15.75 -6.02 -30.86
N ASP A 302 17.03 -6.41 -30.83
CA ASP A 302 18.09 -5.92 -31.73
C ASP A 302 18.24 -6.76 -33.01
N GLY A 303 17.35 -7.73 -33.25
CA GLY A 303 17.34 -8.58 -34.45
C GLY A 303 18.30 -9.77 -34.41
N LEU A 304 18.97 -10.02 -33.28
CA LEU A 304 19.86 -11.16 -33.07
C LEU A 304 19.06 -12.45 -32.91
N ILE A 305 19.42 -13.50 -33.65
CA ILE A 305 18.83 -14.84 -33.53
C ILE A 305 19.26 -15.44 -32.19
N GLN A 306 18.29 -15.92 -31.41
CA GLN A 306 18.52 -16.59 -30.13
C GLN A 306 18.11 -18.06 -30.21
N ASP A 307 19.06 -18.97 -29.97
CA ASP A 307 18.79 -20.40 -29.88
C ASP A 307 18.14 -20.80 -28.53
N ALA A 308 18.29 -19.97 -27.50
CA ALA A 308 17.77 -20.21 -26.16
C ALA A 308 16.84 -19.09 -25.68
N LEU A 309 15.69 -19.47 -25.11
CA LEU A 309 14.75 -18.54 -24.49
C LEU A 309 15.29 -18.12 -23.10
N THR A 310 15.88 -16.95 -23.00
CA THR A 310 16.31 -16.38 -21.71
C THR A 310 15.32 -15.31 -21.25
N ILE A 311 14.65 -15.53 -20.12
CA ILE A 311 13.80 -14.52 -19.47
C ILE A 311 14.68 -13.75 -18.49
N ALA A 312 14.94 -12.48 -18.78
CA ALA A 312 15.70 -11.62 -17.87
C ALA A 312 14.93 -11.41 -16.54
N PRO A 313 15.62 -11.31 -15.39
CA PRO A 313 14.98 -11.11 -14.10
C PRO A 313 14.15 -9.82 -14.10
N SER A 314 13.01 -9.88 -13.42
CA SER A 314 12.11 -8.73 -13.27
C SER A 314 12.70 -7.68 -12.33
N SER A 315 12.51 -6.40 -12.65
CA SER A 315 12.81 -5.28 -11.76
C SER A 315 11.56 -4.73 -11.07
N ALA A 316 10.45 -5.48 -11.09
CA ALA A 316 9.21 -5.08 -10.42
C ALA A 316 9.38 -5.09 -8.89
N VAL A 317 8.64 -4.23 -8.21
CA VAL A 317 8.64 -4.16 -6.73
C VAL A 317 8.31 -5.54 -6.16
N GLY A 318 9.16 -6.06 -5.27
CA GLY A 318 8.98 -7.39 -4.67
C GLY A 318 9.45 -8.58 -5.52
N ALA A 319 10.09 -8.34 -6.68
CA ALA A 319 10.70 -9.40 -7.49
C ALA A 319 11.84 -10.12 -6.75
N GLU A 320 12.56 -9.43 -5.86
CA GLU A 320 13.68 -9.98 -5.06
C GLU A 320 13.25 -11.11 -4.11
N LEU A 321 11.97 -11.14 -3.73
CA LEU A 321 11.44 -12.14 -2.80
C LEU A 321 11.26 -13.52 -3.44
N THR A 322 11.48 -13.63 -4.76
CA THR A 322 11.26 -14.86 -5.52
C THR A 322 12.25 -15.05 -6.66
N TYR A 323 12.78 -16.26 -6.75
CA TYR A 323 13.78 -16.61 -7.74
C TYR A 323 13.21 -16.80 -9.16
N GLU A 324 12.04 -17.43 -9.29
CA GLU A 324 11.42 -17.73 -10.58
C GLU A 324 10.49 -16.58 -11.05
N PRO A 325 10.41 -16.32 -12.37
CA PRO A 325 9.58 -15.24 -12.92
C PRO A 325 8.07 -15.55 -12.81
N TYR A 326 7.69 -16.82 -12.77
CA TYR A 326 6.32 -17.28 -12.63
C TYR A 326 5.99 -17.68 -11.18
N ARG A 327 4.70 -17.93 -10.92
CA ARG A 327 4.18 -18.36 -9.62
C ARG A 327 3.52 -19.73 -9.70
N TRP A 328 3.39 -20.36 -8.54
CA TRP A 328 2.87 -21.73 -8.35
C TRP A 328 1.42 -21.95 -8.82
N ASP A 329 0.66 -20.89 -9.08
CA ASP A 329 -0.71 -20.92 -9.59
C ASP A 329 -0.85 -20.32 -11.01
N GLN A 330 0.27 -19.94 -11.65
CA GLN A 330 0.30 -19.46 -13.03
C GLN A 330 0.59 -20.61 -14.00
N ARG A 331 -0.23 -20.74 -15.05
CA ARG A 331 -0.06 -21.77 -16.09
C ARG A 331 0.27 -21.12 -17.43
N LEU A 332 1.29 -21.63 -18.12
CA LEU A 332 1.66 -21.21 -19.48
C LEU A 332 1.30 -22.31 -20.49
N PHE A 333 0.33 -22.04 -21.36
CA PHE A 333 0.05 -22.86 -22.53
C PHE A 333 0.66 -22.22 -23.76
N THR A 334 1.42 -23.00 -24.52
CA THR A 334 2.03 -22.52 -25.76
C THR A 334 1.35 -23.21 -26.94
N VAL A 335 0.82 -22.45 -27.89
CA VAL A 335 0.27 -22.97 -29.15
C VAL A 335 1.18 -22.52 -30.29
N ALA A 336 1.93 -23.47 -30.81
CA ALA A 336 2.86 -23.33 -31.91
C ALA A 336 2.13 -23.61 -33.24
N LEU A 337 1.73 -22.56 -33.94
CA LEU A 337 0.95 -22.63 -35.18
C LEU A 337 1.85 -22.93 -36.38
N LYS A 338 2.03 -24.22 -36.69
CA LYS A 338 2.75 -24.67 -37.89
C LYS A 338 1.78 -25.28 -38.89
N LEU A 339 1.00 -24.42 -39.54
CA LEU A 339 0.03 -24.83 -40.55
C LEU A 339 0.73 -24.94 -41.92
N PRO A 340 0.74 -26.12 -42.58
CA PRO A 340 1.34 -26.26 -43.90
C PRO A 340 0.55 -25.47 -44.94
N ALA A 341 1.25 -24.71 -45.79
CA ALA A 341 0.63 -23.93 -46.86
C ALA A 341 0.12 -24.79 -48.04
N THR A 342 0.58 -26.04 -48.13
CA THR A 342 0.25 -26.98 -49.22
C THR A 342 -0.32 -28.29 -48.66
N MET A 343 -1.38 -28.82 -49.28
CA MET A 343 -2.04 -30.07 -48.85
C MET A 343 -1.11 -31.31 -48.87
N ASN A 344 -0.02 -31.27 -49.64
CA ASN A 344 0.97 -32.35 -49.77
C ASN A 344 2.33 -32.00 -49.14
N GLY A 345 2.33 -31.34 -47.98
CA GLY A 345 3.57 -31.10 -47.22
C GLY A 345 4.14 -32.41 -46.68
N SER A 346 5.33 -32.79 -47.12
CA SER A 346 6.15 -33.84 -46.50
C SER A 346 6.14 -33.67 -44.98
N LYS A 347 5.98 -34.77 -44.22
CA LYS A 347 6.14 -34.82 -42.76
C LYS A 347 7.59 -34.51 -42.38
N GLY A 348 8.05 -33.28 -42.62
CA GLY A 348 9.33 -32.80 -42.12
C GLY A 348 9.24 -32.77 -40.60
N GLN A 349 10.14 -33.49 -39.93
CA GLN A 349 10.24 -33.46 -38.47
C GLN A 349 10.34 -32.01 -38.03
N THR A 350 9.29 -31.55 -37.35
CA THR A 350 9.26 -30.22 -36.76
C THR A 350 10.22 -30.24 -35.58
N ALA A 351 11.28 -29.45 -35.64
CA ALA A 351 12.13 -29.19 -34.48
C ALA A 351 11.23 -28.65 -33.36
N VAL A 352 11.07 -29.44 -32.30
CA VAL A 352 10.27 -29.04 -31.14
C VAL A 352 11.09 -28.00 -30.38
N PRO A 353 10.55 -26.79 -30.12
CA PRO A 353 11.26 -25.80 -29.31
C PRO A 353 11.34 -26.29 -27.86
N THR A 354 12.42 -27.00 -27.52
CA THR A 354 12.66 -27.64 -26.22
C THR A 354 12.56 -26.66 -25.06
N ASN A 355 13.02 -25.41 -25.25
CA ASN A 355 12.99 -24.36 -24.23
C ASN A 355 11.55 -23.93 -23.89
N LEU A 356 10.67 -23.82 -24.88
CA LEU A 356 9.26 -23.48 -24.64
C LEU A 356 8.50 -24.64 -24.01
N VAL A 357 8.82 -25.88 -24.40
CA VAL A 357 8.29 -27.08 -23.75
C VAL A 357 8.66 -27.10 -22.27
N ALA A 358 9.94 -26.92 -21.94
CA ALA A 358 10.42 -26.95 -20.56
C ALA A 358 9.75 -25.85 -19.70
N LEU A 359 9.56 -24.63 -20.24
CA LEU A 359 8.88 -23.55 -19.53
C LEU A 359 7.38 -23.82 -19.34
N SER A 360 6.69 -24.30 -20.37
CA SER A 360 5.28 -24.69 -20.26
C SER A 360 5.10 -25.81 -19.23
N GLU A 361 5.96 -26.82 -19.21
CA GLU A 361 5.91 -27.91 -18.23
C GLU A 361 6.24 -27.44 -16.80
N ALA A 362 7.22 -26.54 -16.64
CA ALA A 362 7.60 -25.99 -15.35
C ALA A 362 6.45 -25.21 -14.67
N THR A 363 5.60 -24.55 -15.46
CA THR A 363 4.38 -23.87 -15.00
C THR A 363 3.15 -24.79 -14.88
N GLY A 364 3.29 -26.09 -15.17
CA GLY A 364 2.18 -27.05 -15.19
C GLY A 364 1.23 -26.91 -16.39
N GLY A 365 1.63 -26.17 -17.43
CA GLY A 365 0.98 -26.09 -18.72
C GLY A 365 1.54 -27.09 -19.74
N MET A 366 1.12 -26.99 -21.01
CA MET A 366 1.62 -27.83 -22.11
C MET A 366 1.82 -27.01 -23.38
N LEU A 367 2.70 -27.51 -24.25
CA LEU A 367 2.90 -26.98 -25.60
C LEU A 367 2.13 -27.84 -26.62
N TYR A 368 1.35 -27.18 -27.47
CA TYR A 368 0.57 -27.77 -28.55
C TYR A 368 1.16 -27.34 -29.89
N MET A 369 1.39 -28.29 -30.80
CA MET A 369 1.85 -28.02 -32.18
C MET A 369 0.79 -28.48 -33.20
N PRO A 370 -0.35 -27.77 -33.32
CA PRO A 370 -1.37 -28.13 -34.27
C PRO A 370 -0.88 -27.95 -35.72
N THR A 371 -1.13 -28.97 -36.55
CA THR A 371 -0.77 -29.00 -37.97
C THR A 371 -1.97 -28.79 -38.90
N SER A 372 -3.19 -28.69 -38.35
CA SER A 372 -4.43 -28.49 -39.10
C SER A 372 -5.43 -27.66 -38.28
N LYS A 373 -6.39 -27.01 -38.96
CA LYS A 373 -7.48 -26.27 -38.30
C LYS A 373 -8.22 -27.08 -37.21
N PRO A 374 -8.70 -28.32 -37.46
CA PRO A 374 -9.37 -29.09 -36.40
C PRO A 374 -8.43 -29.43 -35.24
N ALA A 375 -7.12 -29.58 -35.49
CA ALA A 375 -6.15 -29.77 -34.40
C ALA A 375 -5.98 -28.51 -33.54
N VAL A 376 -6.13 -27.31 -34.11
CA VAL A 376 -6.14 -26.05 -33.34
C VAL A 376 -7.37 -26.02 -32.42
N GLU A 377 -8.57 -26.30 -32.95
CA GLU A 377 -9.81 -26.32 -32.16
C GLU A 377 -9.71 -27.33 -31.00
N GLN A 378 -9.23 -28.55 -31.28
CA GLN A 378 -8.99 -29.56 -30.24
C GLN A 378 -7.98 -29.11 -29.17
N SER A 379 -6.91 -28.39 -29.57
CA SER A 379 -5.94 -27.88 -28.61
C SER A 379 -6.54 -26.84 -27.66
N ILE A 380 -7.45 -25.98 -28.17
CA ILE A 380 -8.17 -24.99 -27.38
C ILE A 380 -9.13 -25.67 -26.41
N ASP A 381 -9.89 -26.67 -26.86
CA ASP A 381 -10.81 -27.43 -26.00
C ASP A 381 -10.06 -28.12 -24.85
N GLN A 382 -8.86 -28.65 -25.12
CA GLN A 382 -8.02 -29.22 -24.07
C GLN A 382 -7.52 -28.19 -23.07
N ILE A 383 -7.18 -26.97 -23.51
CA ILE A 383 -6.80 -25.87 -22.61
C ILE A 383 -7.98 -25.49 -21.72
N ILE A 384 -9.20 -25.41 -22.28
CA ILE A 384 -10.44 -25.13 -21.53
C ILE A 384 -10.69 -26.19 -20.45
N LEU A 385 -10.52 -27.47 -20.76
CA LEU A 385 -10.69 -28.55 -19.77
C LEU A 385 -9.63 -28.51 -18.65
N LYS A 386 -8.44 -27.98 -18.93
CA LYS A 386 -7.33 -27.84 -17.97
C LYS A 386 -7.33 -26.53 -17.19
N LEU A 387 -8.23 -25.60 -17.51
CA LEU A 387 -8.46 -24.35 -16.76
C LEU A 387 -9.19 -24.67 -15.44
N LYS A 388 -8.40 -24.99 -14.40
CA LYS A 388 -8.89 -25.21 -13.04
C LYS A 388 -8.05 -24.41 -12.06
N ALA A 389 -8.69 -23.91 -10.99
CA ALA A 389 -7.99 -23.34 -9.85
C ALA A 389 -7.16 -24.42 -9.17
N GLY A 390 -5.88 -24.16 -8.93
CA GLY A 390 -5.02 -25.11 -8.26
C GLY A 390 -3.56 -24.69 -8.20
N ALA A 391 -2.88 -25.30 -7.24
CA ALA A 391 -1.45 -25.23 -7.00
C ALA A 391 -0.69 -26.20 -7.91
N VAL A 392 0.46 -25.79 -8.44
CA VAL A 392 1.46 -26.72 -9.00
C VAL A 392 2.49 -27.04 -7.92
N ILE A 393 2.63 -28.32 -7.57
CA ILE A 393 3.61 -28.81 -6.59
C ILE A 393 4.47 -29.85 -7.29
N LYS A 394 5.79 -29.65 -7.25
CA LYS A 394 6.75 -30.58 -7.85
C LYS A 394 7.18 -31.61 -6.82
N PHE A 395 6.75 -32.85 -7.01
CA PHE A 395 7.26 -33.98 -6.25
C PHE A 395 8.61 -34.42 -6.84
N ARG A 396 9.59 -34.69 -5.99
CA ARG A 396 10.83 -35.37 -6.36
C ARG A 396 10.89 -36.67 -5.57
N ILE A 397 11.15 -37.77 -6.27
CA ILE A 397 11.47 -39.03 -5.63
C ILE A 397 12.90 -38.88 -5.10
N LEU A 398 13.06 -38.96 -3.79
CA LEU A 398 14.38 -39.12 -3.19
C LEU A 398 14.77 -40.57 -3.39
N THR A 399 15.60 -40.83 -4.39
CA THR A 399 16.37 -42.07 -4.46
C THR A 399 17.45 -41.98 -3.38
N GLU A 400 17.32 -42.80 -2.33
CA GLU A 400 18.36 -43.04 -1.32
C GLU A 400 19.61 -43.67 -1.93
#